data_AF-A0A0L0FC65-F1
#
_entry.id   AF-A0A0L0FC65-F1
#
_cell.length_a   1.000
_cell.length_b   1.000
_cell.length_c   1.000
_cell.angle_alpha   90.00
_cell.angle_beta   90.00
_cell.angle_gamma   90.00
#
_symmetry.space_group_name_H-M   'P 1'
#
loop_
_entity.id
_entity.type
_entity.pdbx_description
1 polymer ?
#
loop_
_entity_poly.entity_id
_entity_poly.type
_entity_poly.pdbx_seq_one_letter_code
_entity_poly.pdbx_strand_id
1 'polypeptide(L)'
;AGGIGDFLTVRSRNDPFFALRTAFDFGFFIVIVVIVLKMVFGVIVDTFGQLRKENSERDESKLNTCYICGLHRRRFDGASVTFEDHTQYYHNTLSYVYFYVYLRVTPDTDLTGPEKYVKHRLQTRTIDWVPILRTWQLPQEQESNAKTKATLRSQVVTLR
;
A
#
# COMPACT_ATOMS: atom_id res chain seq x y z
N ALA A 1 -31.85 -25.72 15.40
CA ALA A 1 -32.68 -26.62 14.57
C ALA A 1 -31.86 -27.12 13.40
N GLY A 2 -32.14 -28.31 12.87
CA GLY A 2 -31.89 -28.51 11.43
C GLY A 2 -30.70 -29.37 11.05
N GLY A 3 -30.61 -30.57 11.60
CA GLY A 3 -30.11 -31.69 10.81
C GLY A 3 -31.25 -32.24 9.96
N ILE A 4 -30.97 -32.79 8.76
CA ILE A 4 -32.00 -33.46 7.94
C ILE A 4 -32.66 -34.64 8.70
N GLY A 5 -31.96 -35.20 9.70
CA GLY A 5 -32.44 -36.24 10.60
C GLY A 5 -33.72 -35.90 11.39
N ASP A 6 -34.02 -34.61 11.62
CA ASP A 6 -35.26 -34.17 12.28
C ASP A 6 -36.50 -34.28 11.35
N PHE A 7 -36.29 -34.28 10.03
CA PHE A 7 -37.36 -34.37 9.02
C PHE A 7 -37.58 -35.79 8.49
N LEU A 8 -36.72 -36.73 8.89
CA LEU A 8 -36.76 -38.11 8.43
C LEU A 8 -37.54 -38.97 9.43
N THR A 9 -38.36 -39.90 8.92
CA THR A 9 -39.21 -40.77 9.74
C THR A 9 -38.39 -41.61 10.73
N VAL A 10 -38.76 -41.56 12.01
CA VAL A 10 -38.10 -42.30 13.08
C VAL A 10 -38.28 -43.81 12.85
N ARG A 11 -37.18 -44.52 12.63
CA ARG A 11 -37.18 -45.97 12.44
C ARG A 11 -37.14 -46.67 13.81
N SER A 12 -37.81 -47.81 13.94
CA SER A 12 -37.83 -48.58 15.19
C SER A 12 -36.43 -48.98 15.63
N ARG A 13 -36.16 -48.92 16.95
CA ARG A 13 -34.85 -49.22 17.55
C ARG A 13 -34.34 -50.64 17.28
N ASN A 14 -35.23 -51.55 16.86
CA ASN A 14 -34.93 -52.94 16.54
C ASN A 14 -34.51 -53.18 15.09
N ASP A 15 -34.43 -52.13 14.25
CA ASP A 15 -33.92 -52.27 12.88
C ASP A 15 -32.38 -52.28 12.87
N PRO A 16 -31.72 -53.28 12.27
CA PRO A 16 -30.26 -53.35 12.20
C PRO A 16 -29.62 -52.13 11.51
N PHE A 17 -30.36 -51.38 10.70
CA PHE A 17 -29.87 -50.18 10.00
C PHE A 17 -30.05 -48.88 10.80
N PHE A 18 -30.65 -48.94 12.00
CA PHE A 18 -30.88 -47.76 12.85
C PHE A 18 -29.57 -47.06 13.22
N ALA A 19 -28.57 -47.82 13.69
CA ALA A 19 -27.28 -47.26 14.10
C ALA A 19 -26.51 -46.60 12.95
N LEU A 20 -26.51 -47.23 11.76
CA LEU A 20 -25.87 -46.68 10.57
C LEU A 20 -26.54 -45.37 10.13
N ARG A 21 -27.88 -45.31 10.19
CA ARG A 21 -28.63 -44.09 9.86
C ARG A 21 -28.34 -42.96 10.83
N THR A 22 -28.35 -43.24 12.13
CA THR A 22 -28.03 -42.24 13.16
C THR A 22 -26.59 -41.70 12.99
N ALA A 23 -25.61 -42.57 12.74
CA ALA A 23 -24.24 -42.16 12.49
C ALA A 23 -24.12 -41.29 11.21
N PHE A 24 -24.87 -41.62 10.15
CA PHE A 24 -24.94 -40.82 8.94
C PHE A 24 -25.51 -39.43 9.22
N ASP A 25 -26.60 -39.31 9.99
CA ASP A 25 -27.22 -38.03 10.31
C ASP A 25 -26.31 -37.15 11.19
N PHE A 26 -25.57 -37.74 12.14
CA PHE A 26 -24.54 -37.03 12.93
C PHE A 26 -23.35 -36.59 12.06
N GLY A 27 -22.84 -37.45 11.20
CA GLY A 27 -21.74 -37.13 10.29
C GLY A 27 -22.12 -36.02 9.31
N PHE A 28 -23.33 -36.10 8.74
CA PHE A 28 -23.87 -35.08 7.85
C PHE A 28 -24.03 -33.73 8.56
N PHE A 29 -24.55 -33.72 9.80
CA PHE A 29 -24.65 -32.50 10.61
C PHE A 29 -23.27 -31.89 10.89
N ILE A 30 -22.28 -32.70 11.27
CA ILE A 30 -20.92 -32.20 11.51
C ILE A 30 -20.32 -31.61 10.22
N VAL A 31 -20.42 -32.32 9.11
CA VAL A 31 -19.82 -31.86 7.85
C VAL A 31 -20.51 -30.59 7.34
N ILE A 32 -21.84 -30.58 7.25
CA ILE A 32 -22.54 -29.44 6.66
C ILE A 32 -22.62 -28.27 7.64
N VAL A 33 -23.00 -28.50 8.89
CA VAL A 33 -23.24 -27.39 9.82
C VAL A 33 -21.95 -26.93 10.48
N VAL A 34 -21.06 -27.83 10.88
CA VAL A 34 -19.82 -27.40 11.56
C VAL A 34 -18.77 -26.97 10.56
N ILE A 35 -18.48 -27.75 9.51
CA ILE A 35 -17.40 -27.39 8.58
C ILE A 35 -17.80 -26.22 7.68
N VAL A 36 -18.94 -26.26 7.00
CA VAL A 36 -19.31 -25.21 6.03
C VAL A 36 -19.54 -23.87 6.74
N LEU A 37 -20.28 -23.84 7.85
CA LEU A 37 -20.54 -22.59 8.58
C LEU A 37 -19.24 -21.98 9.10
N LYS A 38 -18.33 -22.79 9.65
CA LYS A 38 -17.03 -22.32 10.13
C LYS A 38 -16.10 -21.90 8.99
N MET A 39 -16.19 -22.55 7.83
CA MET A 39 -15.47 -22.16 6.63
C MET A 39 -15.93 -20.78 6.15
N VAL A 40 -17.25 -20.53 6.08
CA VAL A 40 -17.81 -19.22 5.69
C VAL A 40 -17.35 -18.12 6.65
N PHE A 41 -17.45 -18.36 7.97
CA PHE A 41 -16.94 -17.39 8.95
C PHE A 41 -15.43 -17.20 8.84
N GLY A 42 -14.66 -18.25 8.55
CA GLY A 42 -13.22 -18.18 8.33
C GLY A 42 -12.86 -17.25 7.18
N VAL A 43 -13.53 -17.40 6.02
CA VAL A 43 -13.32 -16.53 4.85
C VAL A 43 -13.70 -15.07 5.17
N ILE A 44 -14.80 -14.85 5.87
CA ILE A 44 -15.22 -13.50 6.25
C ILE A 44 -14.19 -12.84 7.18
N VAL A 45 -13.71 -13.56 8.21
CA VAL A 45 -12.70 -13.03 9.14
C VAL A 45 -11.38 -12.78 8.42
N ASP A 46 -10.96 -13.66 7.51
CA ASP A 46 -9.74 -13.49 6.73
C ASP A 46 -9.83 -12.25 5.83
N THR A 47 -10.91 -12.09 5.06
CA THR A 47 -11.11 -10.91 4.20
C THR A 47 -11.17 -9.61 4.99
N PHE A 48 -11.86 -9.56 6.13
CA PHE A 48 -11.80 -8.40 7.02
C PHE A 48 -10.41 -8.16 7.63
N GLY A 49 -9.66 -9.23 7.90
CA GLY A 49 -8.26 -9.14 8.32
C GLY A 49 -7.38 -8.50 7.26
N GLN A 50 -7.52 -8.93 6.01
CA GLN A 50 -6.81 -8.36 4.86
C GLN A 50 -7.17 -6.88 4.66
N LEU A 51 -8.45 -6.51 4.69
CA LEU A 51 -8.88 -5.12 4.56
C LEU A 51 -8.26 -4.21 5.65
N ARG A 52 -8.16 -4.68 6.89
CA ARG A 52 -7.48 -3.93 7.96
C ARG A 52 -5.99 -3.77 7.72
N LYS A 53 -5.33 -4.85 7.27
CA LYS A 53 -3.91 -4.82 6.94
C LYS A 53 -3.61 -3.84 5.82
N GLU A 54 -4.37 -3.90 4.72
CA GLU A 54 -4.24 -2.94 3.62
C GLU A 54 -4.45 -1.50 4.07
N ASN A 55 -5.46 -1.24 4.93
CA ASN A 55 -5.68 0.11 5.44
C ASN A 55 -4.49 0.59 6.30
N SER A 56 -3.96 -0.27 7.18
CA SER A 56 -2.79 0.03 7.99
C SER A 56 -1.55 0.30 7.15
N GLU A 57 -1.28 -0.53 6.13
CA GLU A 57 -0.14 -0.35 5.21
C GLU A 57 -0.27 0.95 4.41
N ARG A 58 -1.48 1.27 3.94
CA ARG A 58 -1.75 2.56 3.28
C ARG A 58 -1.48 3.73 4.21
N ASP A 59 -1.95 3.68 5.44
CA ASP A 59 -1.76 4.76 6.40
C ASP A 59 -0.28 4.91 6.82
N GLU A 60 0.43 3.81 7.01
CA GLU A 60 1.89 3.81 7.24
C GLU A 60 2.64 4.45 6.06
N SER A 61 2.27 4.12 4.82
CA SER A 61 2.93 4.67 3.63
C SER A 61 2.71 6.19 3.51
N LYS A 62 1.51 6.70 3.85
CA LYS A 62 1.19 8.14 3.85
C LYS A 62 1.99 8.91 4.88
N LEU A 63 2.20 8.32 6.06
CA LEU A 63 2.92 8.95 7.16
C LEU A 63 4.44 8.91 6.98
N ASN A 64 4.96 7.90 6.28
CA ASN A 64 6.40 7.67 6.13
C ASN A 64 6.94 8.03 4.75
N THR A 65 6.13 8.58 3.85
CA THR A 65 6.57 8.97 2.51
C THR A 65 6.21 10.43 2.26
N CYS A 66 7.17 11.23 1.79
CA CYS A 66 6.89 12.62 1.43
C CYS A 66 5.95 12.68 0.22
N TYR A 67 4.83 13.39 0.33
CA TYR A 67 3.82 13.50 -0.73
C TYR A 67 4.34 14.18 -2.01
N ILE A 68 5.24 15.16 -1.86
CA ILE A 68 5.77 15.94 -2.99
C ILE A 68 6.82 15.16 -3.77
N CYS A 69 7.81 14.57 -3.07
CA CYS A 69 8.95 13.94 -3.73
C CYS A 69 8.99 12.42 -3.70
N GLY A 70 8.11 11.77 -2.94
CA GLY A 70 8.06 10.32 -2.84
C GLY A 70 9.23 9.67 -2.09
N LEU A 71 10.07 10.46 -1.40
CA LEU A 71 11.15 9.90 -0.57
C LEU A 71 10.58 9.32 0.72
N HIS A 72 11.03 8.10 1.04
CA HIS A 72 10.69 7.43 2.29
C HIS A 72 11.46 8.01 3.47
N ARG A 73 10.85 8.05 4.65
CA ARG A 73 11.40 8.55 5.92
C ARG A 73 12.80 8.01 6.21
N ARG A 74 13.01 6.71 5.96
CA ARG A 74 14.30 6.01 6.10
C ARG A 74 15.48 6.66 5.34
N ARG A 75 15.21 7.47 4.31
CA ARG A 75 16.27 8.18 3.54
C ARG A 75 16.87 9.36 4.32
N PHE A 76 16.18 9.81 5.35
CA PHE A 76 16.61 10.90 6.23
C PHE A 76 17.30 10.38 7.50
N ASP A 77 17.35 9.05 7.70
CA ASP A 77 18.07 8.44 8.82
C ASP A 77 19.58 8.71 8.66
N GLY A 78 20.16 9.46 9.60
CA GLY A 78 21.57 9.88 9.53
C GLY A 78 21.85 11.07 8.61
N ALA A 79 20.82 11.69 8.03
CA ALA A 79 20.96 12.96 7.33
C ALA A 79 21.01 14.15 8.32
N SER A 80 21.45 15.31 7.84
CA SER A 80 21.47 16.54 8.64
C SER A 80 20.08 17.13 8.89
N VAL A 81 19.05 16.70 8.15
CA VAL A 81 17.68 17.20 8.26
C VAL A 81 16.71 16.06 8.54
N THR A 82 15.77 16.29 9.45
CA THR A 82 14.72 15.33 9.82
C THR A 82 13.64 15.23 8.74
N PHE A 83 12.91 14.11 8.72
CA PHE A 83 11.79 13.93 7.80
C PHE A 83 10.62 14.90 8.11
N GLU A 84 10.39 15.18 9.39
CA GLU A 84 9.41 16.18 9.84
C GLU A 84 9.73 17.57 9.28
N ASP A 85 10.98 18.04 9.42
CA ASP A 85 11.38 19.34 8.89
C ASP A 85 11.31 19.37 7.36
N HIS A 86 11.68 18.26 6.70
CA HIS A 86 11.56 18.10 5.26
C HIS A 86 10.13 18.33 4.77
N THR A 87 9.16 17.68 5.40
CA THR A 87 7.74 17.77 5.00
C THR A 87 7.09 19.08 5.44
N GLN A 88 7.50 19.66 6.57
CA GLN A 88 6.89 20.87 7.12
C GLN A 88 7.40 22.16 6.43
N TYR A 89 8.71 22.28 6.21
CA TYR A 89 9.33 23.54 5.74
C TYR A 89 9.71 23.53 4.27
N TYR A 90 10.12 22.39 3.72
CA TYR A 90 10.64 22.32 2.35
C TYR A 90 9.61 21.78 1.37
N HIS A 91 8.94 20.68 1.73
CA HIS A 91 7.96 19.98 0.91
C HIS A 91 6.56 20.02 1.54
N ASN A 92 6.14 21.22 1.95
CA ASN A 92 4.81 21.44 2.49
C ASN A 92 3.75 21.33 1.38
N THR A 93 2.82 20.38 1.50
CA THR A 93 1.78 20.13 0.48
C THR A 93 0.91 21.36 0.21
N LEU A 94 0.55 22.13 1.24
CA LEU A 94 -0.30 23.31 1.07
C LEU A 94 0.41 24.43 0.31
N SER A 95 1.72 24.61 0.53
CA SER A 95 2.50 25.59 -0.24
C SER A 95 2.45 25.32 -1.75
N TYR A 96 2.46 24.05 -2.17
CA TYR A 96 2.30 23.70 -3.59
C TYR A 96 0.89 24.00 -4.11
N VAL A 97 -0.16 23.77 -3.31
CA VAL A 97 -1.54 24.11 -3.66
C VAL A 97 -1.72 25.62 -3.77
N TYR A 98 -1.19 26.39 -2.82
CA TYR A 98 -1.20 27.86 -2.87
C TYR A 98 -0.47 28.37 -4.12
N PHE A 99 0.69 27.81 -4.43
CA PHE A 99 1.44 28.18 -5.62
C PHE A 99 0.66 27.87 -6.91
N TYR A 100 -0.02 26.73 -6.98
CA TYR A 100 -0.89 26.40 -8.11
C TYR A 100 -2.03 27.43 -8.29
N VAL A 101 -2.71 27.82 -7.22
CA VAL A 101 -3.78 28.84 -7.27
C VAL A 101 -3.20 30.21 -7.64
N TYR A 102 -2.06 30.58 -7.06
CA TYR A 102 -1.35 31.81 -7.39
C TYR A 102 -1.05 31.93 -8.89
N LEU A 103 -0.46 30.88 -9.50
CA LEU A 103 -0.17 30.89 -10.94
C LEU A 103 -1.42 31.01 -11.83
N ARG A 104 -2.60 30.61 -11.32
CA ARG A 104 -3.87 30.68 -12.07
C ARG A 104 -4.52 32.06 -12.00
N VAL A 105 -4.37 32.77 -10.88
CA VAL A 105 -4.99 34.08 -10.65
C VAL A 105 -4.08 35.22 -11.11
N THR A 106 -2.76 35.07 -10.97
CA THR A 106 -1.80 36.13 -11.30
C THR A 106 -1.62 36.27 -12.83
N PRO A 107 -1.71 37.51 -13.37
CA PRO A 107 -1.51 37.77 -14.80
C PRO A 107 -0.06 37.54 -15.22
N ASP A 108 0.16 37.20 -16.49
CA ASP A 108 1.49 36.84 -16.99
C ASP A 108 2.51 37.99 -16.95
N THR A 109 2.07 39.25 -16.88
CA THR A 109 2.97 40.40 -16.75
C THR A 109 3.73 40.39 -15.42
N ASP A 110 3.11 39.86 -14.38
CA ASP A 110 3.58 39.98 -12.99
C ASP A 110 4.33 38.72 -12.53
N LEU A 111 4.34 37.67 -13.37
CA LEU A 111 5.03 36.41 -13.10
C LEU A 111 6.53 36.51 -13.43
N THR A 112 7.34 35.95 -12.55
CA THR A 112 8.78 35.79 -12.74
C THR A 112 9.11 34.71 -13.79
N GLY A 113 10.36 34.65 -14.24
CA GLY A 113 10.81 33.66 -15.24
C GLY A 113 10.50 32.21 -14.83
N PRO A 114 10.90 31.75 -13.62
CA PRO A 114 10.58 30.41 -13.13
C PRO A 114 9.08 30.16 -12.97
N GLU A 115 8.31 31.15 -12.53
CA GLU A 115 6.85 31.03 -12.40
C GLU A 115 6.17 30.84 -13.76
N LYS A 116 6.59 31.62 -14.77
CA LYS A 116 6.13 31.46 -16.16
C LYS A 116 6.45 30.08 -16.69
N TYR A 117 7.66 29.58 -16.42
CA TYR A 117 8.05 28.22 -16.77
C TYR A 117 7.08 27.21 -16.16
N VAL A 118 6.84 27.25 -14.85
CA VAL A 118 5.91 26.31 -14.18
C VAL A 118 4.49 26.46 -14.72
N LYS A 119 3.99 27.68 -14.92
CA LYS A 119 2.67 27.93 -15.50
C LYS A 119 2.54 27.30 -16.90
N HIS A 120 3.58 27.39 -17.73
CA HIS A 120 3.62 26.72 -19.02
C HIS A 120 3.64 25.19 -18.90
N ARG A 121 4.39 24.62 -17.93
CA ARG A 121 4.37 23.17 -17.66
C ARG A 121 2.97 22.69 -17.24
N LEU A 122 2.28 23.47 -16.41
CA LEU A 122 0.89 23.19 -16.00
C LEU A 122 -0.08 23.23 -17.18
N GLN A 123 0.06 24.19 -18.09
CA GLN A 123 -0.77 24.27 -19.31
C GLN A 123 -0.54 23.09 -20.26
N THR A 124 0.71 22.65 -20.38
CA THR A 124 1.10 21.45 -21.17
C THR A 124 0.81 20.13 -20.45
N ARG A 125 0.22 20.18 -19.25
CA ARG A 125 -0.09 19.02 -18.39
C ARG A 125 1.13 18.15 -18.08
N THR A 126 2.29 18.78 -17.93
CA THR A 126 3.55 18.11 -17.55
C THR A 126 3.90 18.39 -16.08
N ILE A 127 4.43 17.39 -15.38
CA ILE A 127 4.70 17.41 -13.92
C ILE A 127 6.18 17.38 -13.57
N ASP A 128 7.06 17.54 -14.55
CA ASP A 128 8.52 17.46 -14.42
C ASP A 128 9.15 18.56 -13.57
N TRP A 129 8.42 19.65 -13.32
CA TRP A 129 8.84 20.72 -12.42
C TRP A 129 8.77 20.30 -10.95
N VAL A 130 7.98 19.28 -10.60
CA VAL A 130 7.91 18.71 -9.24
C VAL A 130 9.11 17.79 -9.03
N PRO A 131 9.81 17.86 -7.88
CA PRO A 131 10.96 16.99 -7.63
C PRO A 131 10.51 15.55 -7.41
N ILE A 132 10.87 14.61 -8.29
CA ILE A 132 10.55 13.17 -8.15
C ILE A 132 11.77 12.42 -7.61
N LEU A 133 11.60 11.68 -6.51
CA LEU A 133 12.61 10.85 -5.83
C LEU A 133 13.92 11.59 -5.51
N ARG A 134 13.83 12.91 -5.30
CA ARG A 134 14.98 13.77 -5.02
C ARG A 134 14.58 14.94 -4.12
N THR A 135 15.54 15.43 -3.37
CA THR A 135 15.49 16.70 -2.63
C THR A 135 16.90 17.29 -2.64
N TRP A 136 17.01 18.60 -2.49
CA TRP A 136 18.30 19.28 -2.42
C TRP A 136 19.04 19.00 -1.09
N GLN A 137 18.31 18.53 -0.07
CA GLN A 137 18.84 18.26 1.27
C GLN A 137 19.59 16.95 1.38
N LEU A 138 19.37 16.04 0.43
CA LEU A 138 20.02 14.73 0.39
C LEU A 138 20.99 14.69 -0.79
N PRO A 139 22.19 14.11 -0.61
CA PRO A 139 23.08 13.84 -1.73
C PRO A 139 22.38 12.98 -2.79
N GLN A 140 22.52 13.34 -4.06
CA GLN A 140 22.01 12.50 -5.13
C GLN A 140 22.83 11.21 -5.21
N GLU A 141 22.15 10.06 -5.14
CA GLU A 141 22.77 8.72 -5.21
C GLU A 141 23.45 8.37 -6.55
N GLN A 142 23.66 9.33 -7.44
CA GLN A 142 24.36 9.12 -8.70
C GLN A 142 25.79 8.57 -8.48
N GLU A 143 26.41 8.80 -7.32
CA GLU A 143 27.77 8.31 -7.03
C GLU A 143 27.87 6.86 -6.53
N SER A 144 26.87 6.30 -5.83
CA SER A 144 27.00 4.95 -5.25
C SER A 144 26.93 3.87 -6.32
N ASN A 145 25.99 3.99 -7.26
CA ASN A 145 25.86 3.07 -8.38
C ASN A 145 26.98 3.20 -9.42
N ALA A 146 27.59 4.38 -9.57
CA ALA A 146 28.75 4.58 -10.42
C ALA A 146 30.01 3.94 -9.82
N LYS A 147 30.23 4.11 -8.51
CA LYS A 147 31.34 3.48 -7.77
C LYS A 147 31.21 1.95 -7.75
N THR A 148 30.01 1.41 -7.50
CA THR A 148 29.78 -0.05 -7.54
C THR A 148 29.94 -0.63 -8.94
N LYS A 149 29.46 0.04 -10.00
CA LYS A 149 29.70 -0.39 -11.40
C LYS A 149 31.17 -0.30 -11.81
N ALA A 150 31.90 0.72 -11.34
CA ALA A 150 33.32 0.87 -11.63
C ALA A 150 34.17 -0.21 -10.94
N THR A 151 33.87 -0.53 -9.69
CA THR A 151 34.55 -1.60 -8.93
C THR A 151 34.25 -3.00 -9.49
N LEU A 152 33.01 -3.26 -9.91
CA LEU A 152 32.66 -4.53 -10.57
C LEU A 152 33.34 -4.66 -11.94
N ARG A 153 33.48 -3.56 -12.70
CA ARG A 153 34.20 -3.56 -13.98
C ARG A 153 35.70 -3.79 -13.81
N SER A 154 36.34 -3.23 -12.78
CA SER A 154 37.76 -3.48 -12.54
C SER A 154 38.04 -4.92 -12.11
N GLN A 155 37.17 -5.52 -11.30
CA GLN A 155 37.29 -6.93 -10.87
C GLN A 155 37.07 -7.94 -12.00
N VAL A 156 36.25 -7.62 -13.00
CA VAL A 156 36.03 -8.48 -14.18
C VAL A 156 37.21 -8.40 -15.17
N VAL A 157 37.96 -7.30 -15.19
CA VAL A 157 39.12 -7.12 -16.08
C VAL A 157 40.38 -7.80 -15.51
N THR A 158 40.52 -7.93 -14.18
CA THR A 158 41.64 -8.65 -13.55
C THR A 158 41.49 -10.17 -13.51
N LEU A 159 40.36 -10.71 -13.97
CA LEU A 159 40.11 -12.16 -14.11
C LEU A 159 40.29 -12.67 -15.56
N ARG A 160 41.02 -11.92 -16.40
CA ARG A 160 41.48 -12.38 -17.72
C ARG A 160 43.00 -12.44 -17.77
#